data_AF-A0A0F9P8M6-F1
#
_entry.id   AF-A0A0F9P8M6-F1
#
_cell.length_a   1.000
_cell.length_b   1.000
_cell.length_c   1.000
_cell.angle_alpha   90.00
_cell.angle_beta   90.00
_cell.angle_gamma   90.00
#
_symmetry.space_group_name_H-M   'P 1'
#
loop_
_entity.id
_entity.type
_entity.pdbx_description
1 polymer ?
#
loop_
_entity_poly.entity_id
_entity_poly.type
_entity_poly.pdbx_seq_one_letter_code
_entity_poly.pdbx_strand_id
1 'polypeptide(L)'
;MEKDDIILGSIIYSMVDEGVFLSEEKGFVLKIPGLGIMDISKIEGLEKLTELKSLELCGNDFIEMKGLEKLVNLEYLDLSENKVSEITGLENLTNLKGLLLAGNKIKEIKGLENVSLYLF
;
A
#
# COMPACT_ATOMS: atom_id res chain seq x y z
N MET A 1 -8.84 -17.91 -14.53
CA MET A 1 -7.93 -17.27 -15.50
C MET A 1 -6.54 -17.83 -15.21
N GLU A 2 -5.73 -18.15 -16.23
CA GLU A 2 -4.34 -18.61 -16.02
C GLU A 2 -3.57 -17.56 -15.19
N LYS A 3 -2.88 -18.01 -14.14
CA LYS A 3 -2.19 -17.15 -13.17
C LYS A 3 -0.79 -16.84 -13.69
N ASP A 4 -0.61 -15.67 -14.28
CA ASP A 4 0.73 -15.17 -14.57
C ASP A 4 1.27 -14.45 -13.34
N ASP A 5 2.37 -14.98 -12.80
CA ASP A 5 3.12 -14.35 -11.72
C ASP A 5 3.78 -13.06 -12.22
N ILE A 6 3.58 -11.95 -11.52
CA ILE A 6 4.17 -10.65 -11.84
C ILE A 6 5.32 -10.38 -10.86
N ILE A 7 6.51 -10.09 -11.39
CA ILE A 7 7.72 -9.79 -10.61
C ILE A 7 7.92 -8.27 -10.54
N LEU A 8 7.96 -7.72 -9.32
CA LEU A 8 8.30 -6.32 -9.08
C LEU A 8 9.44 -6.24 -8.07
N GLY A 9 10.65 -5.98 -8.58
CA GLY A 9 11.87 -6.07 -7.77
C GLY A 9 12.12 -7.51 -7.30
N SER A 10 11.92 -7.75 -6.00
CA SER A 10 12.13 -9.04 -5.32
C SER A 10 10.82 -9.70 -4.85
N ILE A 11 9.65 -9.13 -5.14
CA ILE A 11 8.38 -9.70 -4.70
C ILE A 11 7.62 -10.18 -5.92
N ILE A 12 7.14 -11.42 -5.83
CA ILE A 12 6.31 -12.07 -6.84
C ILE A 12 4.88 -12.12 -6.30
N TYR A 13 3.91 -11.76 -7.13
CA TYR A 13 2.50 -11.95 -6.80
C TYR A 13 1.70 -12.54 -7.96
N SER A 14 0.59 -13.20 -7.62
CA SER A 14 -0.42 -13.66 -8.57
C SER A 14 -1.78 -13.06 -8.25
N MET A 15 -2.57 -12.80 -9.29
CA MET A 15 -3.98 -12.49 -9.12
C MET A 15 -4.78 -13.77 -8.91
N VAL A 16 -5.68 -13.74 -7.95
CA VAL A 16 -6.63 -14.82 -7.65
C VAL A 16 -8.05 -14.23 -7.62
N ASP A 17 -9.07 -15.07 -7.77
CA ASP A 17 -10.47 -14.61 -7.88
C ASP A 17 -10.90 -13.72 -6.70
N GLU A 18 -10.26 -13.86 -5.54
CA GLU A 18 -10.56 -13.10 -4.33
C GLU A 18 -9.54 -12.01 -3.98
N GLY A 19 -8.49 -11.77 -4.78
CA GLY A 19 -7.46 -10.78 -4.47
C GLY A 19 -6.09 -11.01 -5.12
N VAL A 20 -5.03 -10.66 -4.39
CA VAL A 20 -3.63 -10.84 -4.76
C VAL A 20 -2.95 -11.73 -3.73
N PHE A 21 -2.20 -12.72 -4.19
CA PHE A 21 -1.38 -13.58 -3.34
C PHE A 21 0.10 -13.31 -3.58
N LEU A 22 0.84 -12.92 -2.54
CA LEU A 22 2.29 -12.73 -2.60
C LEU A 22 2.99 -14.09 -2.41
N SER A 23 3.69 -14.57 -3.43
CA SER A 23 4.42 -15.85 -3.38
C SER A 23 5.83 -15.73 -2.79
N GLU A 24 6.33 -14.49 -2.64
CA GLU A 24 7.56 -14.19 -1.91
C GLU A 24 7.28 -13.22 -0.76
N GLU A 25 7.70 -13.61 0.44
CA GLU A 25 7.51 -12.85 1.69
C GLU A 25 8.74 -12.01 2.04
N LYS A 26 9.57 -11.69 1.04
CA LYS A 26 10.78 -10.90 1.20
C LYS A 26 10.88 -9.87 0.09
N GLY A 27 11.32 -8.67 0.45
CA GLY A 27 11.59 -7.62 -0.52
C GLY A 27 11.33 -6.24 0.05
N PHE A 28 11.93 -5.25 -0.61
CA PHE A 28 11.89 -3.86 -0.16
C PHE A 28 10.85 -3.04 -0.91
N VAL A 29 10.39 -3.50 -2.08
CA VAL A 29 9.49 -2.75 -2.96
C VAL A 29 8.38 -3.66 -3.46
N LEU A 30 7.14 -3.25 -3.24
CA LEU A 30 5.94 -3.90 -3.77
C LEU A 30 5.13 -2.86 -4.54
N LYS A 31 4.75 -3.21 -5.76
CA LYS A 31 3.86 -2.38 -6.58
C LYS A 31 2.67 -3.22 -7.01
N ILE A 32 1.46 -2.70 -6.85
CA ILE A 32 0.24 -3.37 -7.28
C ILE A 32 -0.66 -2.29 -7.91
N PRO A 33 -0.37 -1.85 -9.14
CA PRO A 33 -1.12 -0.78 -9.76
C PRO A 33 -2.39 -1.30 -10.46
N GLY A 34 -3.50 -0.58 -10.34
CA GLY A 34 -4.58 -0.71 -11.31
C GLY A 34 -5.43 -1.99 -11.23
N LEU A 35 -5.44 -2.71 -10.10
CA LEU A 35 -6.10 -4.01 -9.99
C LEU A 35 -7.53 -3.95 -9.44
N GLY A 36 -8.03 -2.74 -9.14
CA GLY A 36 -9.37 -2.56 -8.56
C GLY A 36 -9.49 -3.10 -7.14
N ILE A 37 -8.38 -3.19 -6.41
CA ILE A 37 -8.40 -3.67 -5.02
C ILE A 37 -9.07 -2.62 -4.15
N MET A 38 -10.00 -3.06 -3.30
CA MET A 38 -10.77 -2.17 -2.43
C MET A 38 -10.31 -2.20 -0.96
N ASP A 39 -9.64 -3.27 -0.55
CA ASP A 39 -9.26 -3.57 0.83
C ASP A 39 -7.89 -4.26 0.86
N ILE A 40 -7.00 -3.81 1.74
CA ILE A 40 -5.65 -4.37 1.90
C ILE A 40 -5.70 -5.84 2.32
N SER A 41 -6.77 -6.29 3.00
CA SER A 41 -6.99 -7.70 3.35
C SER A 41 -7.02 -8.63 2.13
N LYS A 42 -7.20 -8.06 0.93
CA LYS A 42 -7.17 -8.76 -0.35
C LYS A 42 -5.75 -8.99 -0.87
N ILE A 43 -4.71 -8.47 -0.22
CA ILE A 43 -3.30 -8.70 -0.56
C ILE A 43 -2.74 -9.68 0.48
N GLU A 44 -2.95 -10.97 0.25
CA GLU A 44 -2.51 -12.03 1.15
C GLU A 44 -0.97 -12.10 1.20
N GLY A 45 -0.41 -12.06 2.42
CA GLY A 45 1.03 -12.11 2.66
C GLY A 45 1.68 -10.73 2.80
N LEU A 46 0.95 -9.64 2.60
CA LEU A 46 1.47 -8.28 2.79
C LEU A 46 1.98 -8.07 4.22
N GLU A 47 1.29 -8.62 5.22
CA GLU A 47 1.63 -8.49 6.64
C GLU A 47 2.97 -9.13 7.01
N LYS A 48 3.49 -10.01 6.15
CA LYS A 48 4.76 -10.72 6.34
C LYS A 48 5.95 -9.94 5.79
N LEU A 49 5.71 -8.92 4.96
CA LEU A 49 6.75 -8.06 4.39
C LEU A 49 7.26 -7.02 5.39
N THR A 50 7.76 -7.45 6.55
CA THR A 50 8.19 -6.54 7.62
C THR A 50 9.38 -5.66 7.23
N GLU A 51 10.14 -6.05 6.20
CA GLU A 51 11.28 -5.30 5.65
C GLU A 51 10.88 -4.36 4.50
N LEU A 52 9.58 -4.27 4.16
CA LEU A 52 9.11 -3.45 3.05
C LEU A 52 9.41 -1.97 3.29
N LYS A 53 9.97 -1.32 2.26
CA LYS A 53 10.37 0.09 2.27
C LYS A 53 9.48 0.95 1.39
N SER A 54 8.96 0.38 0.30
CA SER A 54 8.12 1.09 -0.67
C SER A 54 6.91 0.25 -1.04
N LEU A 55 5.72 0.83 -0.89
CA LEU A 55 4.44 0.23 -1.26
C LEU A 55 3.71 1.16 -2.23
N GLU A 56 3.51 0.70 -3.46
CA GLU A 56 2.81 1.44 -4.51
C GLU A 56 1.49 0.76 -4.85
N LEU A 57 0.38 1.41 -4.52
CA LEU A 57 -1.00 0.94 -4.67
C LEU A 57 -1.83 1.87 -5.57
N CYS A 58 -1.16 2.60 -6.45
CA CYS A 58 -1.76 3.59 -7.33
C CYS A 58 -2.84 2.98 -8.25
N GLY A 59 -3.95 3.71 -8.44
CA GLY A 59 -4.99 3.33 -9.40
C GLY A 59 -5.89 2.16 -8.95
N ASN A 60 -6.02 1.93 -7.65
CA ASN A 60 -6.94 0.95 -7.09
C ASN A 60 -8.24 1.62 -6.61
N ASP A 61 -9.06 0.90 -5.84
CA ASP A 61 -10.35 1.35 -5.33
C ASP A 61 -10.37 1.48 -3.80
N PHE A 62 -9.21 1.62 -3.15
CA PHE A 62 -9.11 1.73 -1.69
C PHE A 62 -9.92 2.92 -1.17
N ILE A 63 -10.74 2.67 -0.15
CA ILE A 63 -11.55 3.69 0.53
C ILE A 63 -10.97 4.10 1.90
N GLU A 64 -10.13 3.23 2.46
CA GLU A 64 -9.46 3.41 3.75
C GLU A 64 -8.03 2.86 3.69
N MET A 65 -7.17 3.31 4.59
CA MET A 65 -5.74 2.92 4.66
C MET A 65 -5.47 2.03 5.88
N LYS A 66 -6.33 1.04 6.14
CA LYS A 66 -6.16 0.07 7.24
C LYS A 66 -5.37 -1.16 6.80
N GLY A 67 -4.80 -1.91 7.75
CA GLY A 67 -4.03 -3.12 7.43
C GLY A 67 -2.54 -2.87 7.16
N LEU A 68 -2.06 -1.65 7.41
CA LEU A 68 -0.66 -1.24 7.23
C LEU A 68 0.17 -1.38 8.53
N GLU A 69 -0.43 -1.86 9.63
CA GLU A 69 0.13 -1.75 10.98
C GLU A 69 1.43 -2.56 11.17
N LYS A 70 1.67 -3.56 10.32
CA LYS A 70 2.87 -4.40 10.35
C LYS A 70 4.03 -3.83 9.54
N LEU A 71 3.79 -2.86 8.67
CA LEU A 71 4.77 -2.29 7.75
C LEU A 71 5.59 -1.17 8.42
N VAL A 72 6.08 -1.40 9.64
CA VAL A 72 6.75 -0.39 10.48
C VAL A 72 8.02 0.20 9.83
N ASN A 73 8.60 -0.50 8.86
CA ASN A 73 9.78 -0.09 8.12
C ASN A 73 9.48 0.70 6.85
N LEU A 74 8.20 0.91 6.50
CA LEU A 74 7.78 1.58 5.28
C LEU A 74 8.24 3.04 5.27
N GLU A 75 8.88 3.44 4.18
CA GLU A 75 9.40 4.80 3.98
C GLU A 75 8.61 5.56 2.91
N TYR A 76 8.00 4.83 1.98
CA TYR A 76 7.22 5.40 0.88
C TYR A 76 5.90 4.64 0.67
N LEU A 77 4.81 5.40 0.64
CA LEU A 77 3.46 4.90 0.35
C LEU A 77 2.82 5.73 -0.76
N ASP A 78 2.48 5.09 -1.87
CA ASP A 78 1.70 5.69 -2.94
C ASP A 78 0.31 5.07 -2.99
N LEU A 79 -0.71 5.89 -2.69
CA LEU A 79 -2.13 5.58 -2.78
C LEU A 79 -2.83 6.53 -3.77
N SER A 80 -2.10 7.08 -4.74
CA SER A 80 -2.68 7.97 -5.73
C SER A 80 -3.78 7.27 -6.54
N GLU A 81 -4.72 8.05 -7.08
CA GLU A 81 -5.83 7.56 -7.91
C GLU A 81 -6.63 6.45 -7.22
N ASN A 82 -6.97 6.65 -5.94
CA ASN A 82 -7.84 5.80 -5.15
C ASN A 82 -9.11 6.56 -4.71
N LYS A 83 -9.87 6.01 -3.75
CA LYS A 83 -11.13 6.60 -3.24
C LYS A 83 -11.06 6.96 -1.76
N VAL A 84 -9.85 7.09 -1.20
CA VAL A 84 -9.62 7.41 0.22
C VAL A 84 -10.23 8.78 0.53
N SER A 85 -10.95 8.87 1.64
CA SER A 85 -11.63 10.12 2.04
C SER A 85 -11.09 10.73 3.33
N GLU A 86 -10.38 9.93 4.14
CA GLU A 86 -9.77 10.36 5.38
C GLU A 86 -8.37 9.76 5.53
N ILE A 87 -7.48 10.53 6.16
CA ILE A 87 -6.12 10.09 6.46
C ILE A 87 -6.11 9.45 7.85
N THR A 88 -6.10 8.12 7.91
CA THR A 88 -6.10 7.29 9.13
C THR A 88 -5.32 6.00 8.87
N GLY A 89 -4.86 5.27 9.90
CA GLY A 89 -4.19 3.98 9.68
C GLY A 89 -2.68 4.09 9.42
N LEU A 90 -2.11 5.28 9.60
CA LEU A 90 -0.69 5.56 9.44
C LEU A 90 0.06 5.63 10.79
N GLU A 91 -0.62 5.34 11.90
CA GLU A 91 -0.13 5.62 13.27
C GLU A 91 1.16 4.86 13.61
N ASN A 92 1.35 3.68 13.01
CA ASN A 92 2.53 2.84 13.22
C ASN A 92 3.64 3.04 12.18
N LEU A 93 3.41 3.86 11.15
CA LEU A 93 4.36 4.09 10.05
C LEU A 93 5.35 5.20 10.40
N THR A 94 6.07 5.02 11.51
CA THR A 94 6.98 6.03 12.09
C THR A 94 8.19 6.35 11.20
N ASN A 95 8.50 5.48 10.23
CA ASN A 95 9.57 5.67 9.25
C ASN A 95 9.08 6.27 7.93
N LEU A 96 7.79 6.60 7.79
CA LEU A 96 7.22 7.11 6.55
C LEU A 96 7.77 8.51 6.23
N LYS A 97 8.39 8.64 5.06
CA LYS A 97 9.02 9.87 4.56
C LYS A 97 8.28 10.46 3.38
N GLY A 98 7.61 9.62 2.58
CA GLY A 98 6.85 10.01 1.40
C GLY A 98 5.45 9.38 1.42
N LEU A 99 4.45 10.22 1.16
CA LEU A 99 3.04 9.83 1.07
C LEU A 99 2.41 10.53 -0.14
N LEU A 100 1.98 9.74 -1.13
CA LEU A 100 1.25 10.26 -2.28
C LEU A 100 -0.24 9.89 -2.19
N LEU A 101 -1.09 10.91 -2.27
CA LEU A 101 -2.54 10.82 -2.14
C LEU A 101 -3.29 11.56 -3.25
N ALA A 102 -2.61 11.90 -4.35
CA ALA A 102 -3.23 12.59 -5.49
C ALA A 102 -4.42 11.78 -6.03
N GLY A 103 -5.46 12.44 -6.55
CA GLY A 103 -6.62 11.73 -7.11
C GLY A 103 -7.53 11.03 -6.10
N ASN A 104 -7.37 11.27 -4.79
CA ASN A 104 -8.30 10.76 -3.76
C ASN A 104 -9.46 11.73 -3.46
N LYS A 105 -10.31 11.37 -2.49
CA LYS A 105 -11.49 12.15 -2.05
C LYS A 105 -11.26 12.89 -0.72
N ILE A 106 -10.01 13.12 -0.35
CA ILE A 106 -9.63 13.79 0.89
C ILE A 106 -9.97 15.28 0.79
N LYS A 107 -10.75 15.78 1.76
CA LYS A 107 -11.18 17.19 1.82
C LYS A 107 -10.42 18.03 2.84
N GLU A 108 -9.77 17.37 3.78
CA GLU A 108 -9.07 17.99 4.89
C GLU A 108 -7.81 17.17 5.21
N ILE A 109 -6.72 17.87 5.51
CA ILE A 109 -5.48 17.24 5.95
C ILE A 109 -5.49 17.21 7.49
N LYS A 110 -5.73 16.02 8.05
CA LYS A 110 -5.70 15.68 9.48
C LYS A 110 -5.08 14.29 9.64
N GLY A 111 -4.65 13.86 10.83
CA GLY A 111 -4.15 12.49 11.03
C GLY A 111 -2.71 12.25 10.57
N LEU A 112 -1.95 13.32 10.32
CA LEU A 112 -0.53 13.28 9.95
C LEU A 112 0.38 13.70 11.12
N GLU A 113 -0.15 13.83 12.33
CA GLU A 113 0.57 14.41 13.47
C GLU A 113 1.78 13.56 13.90
N ASN A 114 1.78 12.27 13.56
CA ASN A 114 2.82 11.31 13.93
C ASN A 114 3.78 10.93 12.80
N VAL A 115 3.61 11.50 11.59
CA VAL A 115 4.48 11.21 10.44
C VAL A 115 5.31 12.44 10.05
N SER A 116 6.62 12.25 9.93
CA SER A 116 7.55 13.29 9.50
C SER A 116 7.76 13.20 7.99
N LEU A 117 6.84 13.79 7.23
CA LEU A 117 6.88 13.78 5.77
C LEU A 117 7.75 14.89 5.20
N TYR A 118 8.55 14.57 4.17
CA TYR A 118 9.18 15.59 3.34
C TYR A 118 8.19 16.00 2.25
N LEU A 119 7.70 17.23 2.31
CA LEU A 119 6.84 17.81 1.27
C LEU A 119 7.72 18.09 0.04
N PHE A 120 7.43 17.42 -1.09
CA PHE A 120 8.01 17.73 -2.42
C PHE A 120 6.92 18.19 -3.37
#